data_AF-A0AAX2A9K9-F1
#
_entry.id   AF-A0AAX2A9K9-F1
#
_cell.length_a   1.000
_cell.length_b   1.000
_cell.length_c   1.000
_cell.angle_alpha   90.00
_cell.angle_beta   90.00
_cell.angle_gamma   90.00
#
_symmetry.space_group_name_H-M   'P 1'
#
loop_
_entity.id
_entity.type
_entity.pdbx_description
1 polymer ?
#
loop_
_entity_poly.entity_id
_entity_poly.type
_entity_poly.pdbx_seq_one_letter_code
_entity_poly.pdbx_strand_id
1 'polypeptide(L)'
;MKIVTFKEVEESLIDSSKHTVEHFQSGCSGDAQVAIIDINTIFDFEENKHEACAENFISVAIIDDDSDYEAFKNFGIDAWIKGSDLQDLNSLLNLIEKRHFS
;
A
#
# COMPACT_ATOMS: atom_id res chain seq x y z
N MET A 1 8.21 -8.00 5.38
CA MET A 1 7.31 -7.04 6.09
C MET A 1 5.85 -7.44 5.96
N LYS A 2 4.97 -6.90 6.82
CA LYS A 2 3.51 -7.04 6.73
C LYS A 2 2.91 -5.93 5.86
N ILE A 3 2.06 -6.32 4.92
CA ILE A 3 1.42 -5.44 3.95
C ILE A 3 -0.09 -5.60 4.08
N VAL A 4 -0.80 -4.48 4.15
CA VAL A 4 -2.26 -4.44 4.01
C VAL A 4 -2.62 -3.80 2.68
N THR A 5 -3.55 -4.40 1.94
CA THR A 5 -4.07 -3.83 0.69
C THR A 5 -5.52 -3.42 0.90
N PHE A 6 -5.86 -2.17 0.59
CA PHE A 6 -7.24 -1.69 0.60
C PHE A 6 -7.95 -1.94 -0.74
N LYS A 7 -7.19 -1.97 -1.83
CA LYS A 7 -7.63 -2.44 -3.15
C LYS A 7 -7.38 -3.94 -3.27
N GLU A 8 -8.20 -4.62 -4.06
CA GLU A 8 -7.87 -5.95 -4.56
C GLU A 8 -6.68 -5.85 -5.53
N VAL A 9 -5.54 -6.37 -5.10
CA VAL A 9 -4.33 -6.52 -5.92
C VAL A 9 -4.14 -8.01 -6.15
N GLU A 10 -3.85 -8.42 -7.39
CA GLU A 10 -3.55 -9.82 -7.67
C GLU A 10 -2.39 -10.29 -6.78
N GLU A 11 -2.60 -11.39 -6.05
CA GLU A 11 -1.57 -11.95 -5.15
C GLU A 11 -0.25 -12.25 -5.88
N SER A 12 -0.30 -12.48 -7.18
CA SER A 12 0.88 -12.73 -8.03
C SER A 12 1.82 -11.53 -8.16
N LEU A 13 1.33 -10.31 -7.89
CA LEU A 13 2.09 -9.07 -8.00
C LEU A 13 2.95 -8.80 -6.78
N ILE A 14 2.73 -9.50 -5.66
CA ILE A 14 3.49 -9.33 -4.43
C ILE A 14 4.16 -10.66 -4.10
N ASP A 15 5.45 -10.62 -3.76
CA ASP A 15 6.17 -11.82 -3.35
C ASP A 15 5.71 -12.31 -1.98
N SER A 16 4.64 -13.13 -1.98
CA SER A 16 4.06 -13.76 -0.79
C SER A 16 5.01 -14.72 -0.07
N SER A 17 6.14 -15.10 -0.68
CA SER A 17 7.19 -15.88 0.00
C SER A 17 8.03 -15.02 0.95
N LYS A 18 8.03 -13.70 0.73
CA LYS A 18 8.79 -12.71 1.49
C LYS A 18 7.90 -11.82 2.37
N HIS A 19 6.66 -11.61 1.96
CA HIS A 19 5.75 -10.65 2.59
C HIS A 19 4.47 -11.35 3.05
N THR A 20 3.98 -10.93 4.22
CA THR A 20 2.63 -11.30 4.65
C THR A 20 1.69 -10.25 4.09
N VAL A 21 0.74 -10.66 3.24
CA VAL A 21 -0.24 -9.78 2.62
C VAL A 21 -1.62 -10.04 3.23
N GLU A 22 -2.28 -8.99 3.68
CA GLU A 22 -3.66 -9.02 4.17
C GLU A 22 -4.52 -8.09 3.31
N HIS A 23 -5.73 -8.52 2.97
CA HIS A 23 -6.71 -7.68 2.29
C HIS A 23 -7.65 -7.09 3.33
N PHE A 24 -7.72 -5.76 3.43
CA PHE A 24 -8.49 -5.08 4.47
C PHE A 24 -9.96 -5.55 4.54
N GLN A 25 -10.59 -5.72 3.38
CA GLN A 25 -11.99 -6.18 3.26
C GLN A 25 -12.22 -7.63 3.72
N SER A 26 -11.16 -8.45 3.77
CA SER A 26 -11.23 -9.84 4.26
C SER A 26 -10.93 -9.96 5.75
N GLY A 27 -10.71 -8.83 6.42
CA GLY A 27 -10.21 -8.73 7.78
C GLY A 27 -8.71 -8.46 7.80
N CYS A 28 -8.30 -7.52 8.66
CA CYS A 28 -6.89 -7.25 8.94
C CYS A 28 -6.59 -7.56 10.40
N SER A 29 -5.36 -7.98 10.70
CA SER A 29 -4.92 -8.20 12.08
C SER A 29 -4.14 -7.02 12.65
N GLY A 30 -4.13 -5.87 11.96
CA GLY A 30 -3.44 -4.64 12.35
C GLY A 30 -1.92 -4.68 12.12
N ASP A 31 -1.17 -3.71 12.64
CA ASP A 31 0.30 -3.69 12.61
C ASP A 31 0.94 -3.79 11.21
N ALA A 32 0.20 -3.48 10.14
CA ALA A 32 0.79 -3.46 8.80
C ALA A 32 1.85 -2.36 8.68
N GLN A 33 3.00 -2.72 8.11
CA GLN A 33 4.13 -1.81 7.90
C GLN A 33 3.99 -1.05 6.59
N VAL A 34 3.26 -1.62 5.63
CA VAL A 34 2.95 -0.99 4.34
C VAL A 34 1.47 -1.10 4.06
N ALA A 35 0.87 0.01 3.63
CA ALA A 35 -0.50 0.06 3.13
C ALA A 35 -0.50 0.33 1.63
N ILE A 36 -1.18 -0.50 0.84
CA ILE A 36 -1.35 -0.29 -0.61
C ILE A 36 -2.79 0.14 -0.88
N ILE A 37 -2.94 1.27 -1.56
CA ILE A 37 -4.23 1.93 -1.80
C ILE A 37 -4.36 2.38 -3.25
N ASP A 38 -5.57 2.65 -3.70
CA ASP A 38 -5.84 3.45 -4.89
C ASP A 38 -6.80 4.61 -4.58
N ILE A 39 -7.18 5.36 -5.62
CA ILE A 39 -8.05 6.52 -5.47
C ILE A 39 -9.44 6.13 -4.97
N ASN A 40 -9.90 4.91 -5.29
CA ASN A 40 -11.22 4.43 -4.90
C ASN A 40 -11.25 4.05 -3.42
N THR A 41 -10.11 3.66 -2.84
CA THR A 41 -10.02 3.20 -1.45
C THR A 41 -9.36 4.22 -0.52
N ILE A 42 -9.07 5.43 -1.00
CA ILE A 42 -8.33 6.44 -0.23
C ILE A 42 -9.07 6.87 1.05
N PHE A 43 -10.40 6.99 0.98
CA PHE A 43 -11.23 7.35 2.12
C PHE A 43 -11.32 6.19 3.13
N ASP A 44 -11.51 4.97 2.65
CA ASP A 44 -11.49 3.77 3.50
C ASP A 44 -10.15 3.65 4.24
N PHE A 45 -9.04 3.92 3.53
CA PHE A 45 -7.73 3.98 4.14
C PHE A 45 -7.64 5.06 5.21
N GLU A 46 -8.05 6.30 4.91
CA GLU A 46 -7.93 7.41 5.85
C GLU A 46 -8.71 7.15 7.16
N GLU A 47 -9.89 6.54 7.06
CA GLU A 47 -10.72 6.20 8.21
C GLU A 47 -10.15 5.03 9.05
N ASN A 48 -9.44 4.08 8.42
CA ASN A 48 -9.07 2.81 9.05
C ASN A 48 -7.55 2.59 9.21
N LYS A 49 -6.70 3.50 8.73
CA LYS A 49 -5.23 3.34 8.77
C LYS A 49 -4.68 3.10 10.18
N HIS A 50 -5.31 3.67 11.20
CA HIS A 50 -4.90 3.50 12.60
C HIS A 50 -5.20 2.10 13.16
N GLU A 51 -6.20 1.40 12.62
CA GLU A 51 -6.50 0.01 12.99
C GLU A 51 -5.67 -0.95 12.14
N ALA A 52 -5.56 -0.68 10.84
CA ALA A 52 -4.93 -1.57 9.88
C ALA A 52 -3.39 -1.54 9.94
N CYS A 53 -2.79 -0.40 10.30
CA CYS A 53 -1.35 -0.19 10.21
C CYS A 53 -0.67 -0.03 11.58
N ALA A 54 0.63 -0.30 11.63
CA ALA A 54 1.47 -0.01 12.78
C ALA A 54 1.59 1.51 13.01
N GLU A 55 2.08 1.93 14.18
CA GLU A 55 2.32 3.36 14.48
C GLU A 55 3.23 4.05 13.44
N ASN A 56 4.24 3.33 12.94
CA ASN A 56 5.11 3.77 11.85
C ASN A 56 4.90 2.84 10.65
N PHE A 57 4.22 3.34 9.63
CA PHE A 57 3.94 2.61 8.40
C PHE A 57 4.20 3.50 7.18
N ILE A 58 4.26 2.89 6.00
CA ILE A 58 4.45 3.56 4.72
C ILE A 58 3.23 3.31 3.83
N SER A 59 2.65 4.37 3.29
CA SER A 59 1.53 4.32 2.35
C SER A 59 2.03 4.33 0.89
N VAL A 60 1.49 3.43 0.07
CA VAL A 60 1.81 3.30 -1.35
C VAL A 60 0.53 3.44 -2.17
N ALA A 61 0.44 4.49 -2.97
CA ALA A 61 -0.68 4.68 -3.90
C ALA A 61 -0.40 4.05 -5.27
N ILE A 62 -1.38 3.33 -5.79
CA ILE A 62 -1.45 2.96 -7.20
C ILE A 62 -2.19 4.08 -7.93
N ILE A 63 -1.54 4.64 -8.94
CA ILE A 63 -2.02 5.79 -9.71
C ILE A 63 -2.35 5.33 -11.13
N ASP A 64 -3.61 5.45 -11.52
CA ASP A 64 -4.07 5.10 -12.86
C ASP A 64 -4.19 6.35 -13.76
N ASP A 65 -4.51 7.53 -13.19
CA ASP A 65 -4.54 8.82 -13.88
C ASP A 65 -3.68 9.88 -13.17
N ASP A 66 -3.15 10.84 -13.93
CA ASP A 66 -2.43 12.02 -13.41
C ASP A 66 -3.32 12.85 -12.45
N SER A 67 -4.65 12.82 -12.60
CA SER A 67 -5.55 13.48 -11.64
C SER A 67 -5.54 12.85 -10.25
N ASP A 68 -5.29 11.54 -10.15
CA ASP A 68 -5.26 10.83 -8.87
C ASP A 68 -4.05 11.30 -8.04
N TYR A 69 -2.94 11.61 -8.72
CA TYR A 69 -1.73 12.11 -8.08
C TYR A 69 -1.98 13.39 -7.27
N GLU A 70 -2.76 14.33 -7.83
CA GLU A 70 -3.11 15.56 -7.11
C GLU A 70 -4.02 15.30 -5.91
N ALA A 71 -4.90 14.29 -5.99
CA ALA A 71 -5.67 13.85 -4.83
C ALA A 71 -4.73 13.32 -3.74
N PHE A 72 -3.85 12.35 -4.06
CA PHE A 72 -2.95 11.73 -3.09
C PHE A 72 -1.98 12.69 -2.40
N LYS A 73 -1.55 13.78 -3.06
CA LYS A 73 -0.76 14.84 -2.41
C LYS A 73 -1.45 15.43 -1.20
N ASN A 74 -2.78 15.58 -1.24
CA ASN A 74 -3.55 16.15 -0.14
C ASN A 74 -3.72 15.17 1.03
N PHE A 75 -3.55 13.87 0.80
CA PHE A 75 -3.64 12.82 1.82
C PHE A 75 -2.28 12.42 2.41
N GLY A 76 -1.18 12.99 1.89
CA GLY A 76 0.15 12.77 2.44
C GLY A 76 0.70 11.37 2.20
N ILE A 77 0.45 10.79 1.02
CA ILE A 77 0.96 9.47 0.66
C ILE A 77 2.49 9.48 0.54
N ASP A 78 3.15 8.44 1.06
CA ASP A 78 4.61 8.35 1.14
C ASP A 78 5.27 7.96 -0.19
N ALA A 79 4.65 7.05 -0.93
CA ALA A 79 5.15 6.56 -2.21
C ALA A 79 4.01 6.27 -3.19
N TRP A 80 4.33 6.19 -4.48
CA TRP A 80 3.35 5.84 -5.50
C TRP A 80 3.98 5.04 -6.63
N ILE A 81 3.13 4.30 -7.34
CA ILE A 81 3.46 3.55 -8.54
C ILE A 81 2.35 3.71 -9.56
N LYS A 82 2.67 3.75 -10.85
CA LYS A 82 1.64 3.75 -11.89
C LYS A 82 1.00 2.36 -11.99
N GLY A 83 -0.29 2.30 -12.26
CA GLY A 83 -0.98 1.03 -12.56
C GLY A 83 -0.33 0.28 -13.72
N SER A 84 0.19 1.00 -14.72
CA SER A 84 0.94 0.43 -15.86
C SER A 84 2.25 -0.24 -15.46
N ASP A 85 2.81 0.11 -14.30
CA ASP A 85 4.14 -0.27 -13.86
C ASP A 85 4.08 -1.25 -12.67
N LEU A 86 2.92 -1.86 -12.39
CA LEU A 86 2.73 -2.76 -11.24
C LEU A 86 3.68 -3.96 -11.20
N GLN A 87 4.25 -4.36 -12.35
CA GLN A 87 5.32 -5.37 -12.40
C GLN A 87 6.55 -4.99 -11.54
N ASP A 88 6.78 -3.69 -11.32
CA ASP A 88 7.89 -3.17 -10.52
C ASP A 88 7.53 -2.98 -9.04
N LEU A 89 6.30 -3.36 -8.62
CA LEU A 89 5.82 -3.21 -7.25
C LEU A 89 6.75 -3.91 -6.24
N ASN A 90 7.21 -5.13 -6.53
CA ASN A 90 8.14 -5.85 -5.65
C ASN A 90 9.48 -5.10 -5.48
N SER A 91 9.98 -4.46 -6.54
CA SER A 91 11.20 -3.66 -6.47
C SER A 91 11.02 -2.45 -5.55
N LEU A 92 9.87 -1.78 -5.63
CA LEU A 92 9.51 -0.68 -4.74
C LEU A 92 9.38 -1.14 -3.28
N LEU A 93 8.66 -2.23 -3.04
CA LEU A 93 8.47 -2.81 -1.70
C LEU A 93 9.81 -3.20 -1.06
N ASN A 94 10.72 -3.80 -1.84
CA ASN A 94 12.08 -4.12 -1.39
C ASN A 94 12.89 -2.87 -1.01
N LEU A 95 12.72 -1.77 -1.75
CA LEU A 95 13.39 -0.50 -1.46
C LEU A 95 12.84 0.13 -0.18
N ILE A 96 11.53 0.11 0.01
CA ILE A 96 10.86 0.59 1.22
C ILE A 96 11.34 -0.18 2.44
N GLU A 97 11.31 -1.52 2.38
CA GLU A 97 11.76 -2.40 3.45
C GLU A 97 13.21 -2.09 3.85
N LYS A 98 14.11 -1.99 2.87
CA LYS A 98 15.53 -1.70 3.11
C LYS A 98 15.77 -0.30 3.71
N ARG A 99 14.94 0.69 3.38
CA ARG A 99 15.14 2.08 3.80
C ARG A 99 14.53 2.39 5.17
N HIS A 100 13.41 1.75 5.51
CA HIS A 100 12.60 2.12 6.66
C HIS A 100 12.49 1.03 7.73
N PHE A 101 12.72 -0.23 7.37
CA PHE A 101 12.43 -1.37 8.26
C PHE A 101 13.58 -2.38 8.38
N SER A 102 14.76 -2.06 7.82
CA SER A 102 15.98 -2.89 7.86
C SER A 102 17.08 -2.28 8.72
#